data_AF-A0A401NL21-F1
#
_entry.id   AF-A0A401NL21-F1
#
_cell.length_a   1.000
_cell.length_b   1.000
_cell.length_c   1.000
_cell.angle_alpha   90.00
_cell.angle_beta   90.00
_cell.angle_gamma   90.00
#
_symmetry.space_group_name_H-M   'P 1'
#
loop_
_entity.id
_entity.type
_entity.pdbx_description
1 polymer ?
#
loop_
_entity_poly.entity_id
_entity_poly.type
_entity_poly.pdbx_seq_one_letter_code
_entity_poly.pdbx_strand_id
1 'polypeptide(L)'
;MCKRKMGHVFPELICIYQCSERSSEQLRVLKILTDKFLPHISFAEKEQTFFSQTLPRVITLFDELADKLSQQAGGLSSQNTELQAALRNTIQSQVQLLEVLVNIVHHVCTLEETLTLASIHSLSLAAFHVLKNTFSHCKDSETLYSGHLHLVADLLQSLFKEAYSLQKCFMELLDRIVLESANATGDDIACMVIVVHNVLKICPVISKMDHALHANTWKFLIKISVKHRKLIETKLPHNELVAGLCEVILYSFNSCLQLAEQVNQPAGMGNANTTDCKLFQKTMKLCRFFVNTLVHYVKLLFFRPFVEMVLQDNQGEFMECGRILI
;
A
#
# COMPACT_ATOMS: atom_id res chain seq x y z
N MET A 1 -28.57 -13.86 -16.23
CA MET A 1 -29.69 -13.71 -15.27
C MET A 1 -29.48 -12.51 -14.33
N CYS A 2 -28.26 -12.30 -13.79
CA CYS A 2 -27.94 -11.19 -12.87
C CYS A 2 -28.27 -9.80 -13.44
N LYS A 3 -27.85 -9.47 -14.67
CA LYS A 3 -28.18 -8.19 -15.33
C LYS A 3 -29.69 -7.88 -15.40
N ARG A 4 -30.56 -8.90 -15.49
CA ARG A 4 -32.03 -8.73 -15.53
C ARG A 4 -32.66 -8.54 -14.15
N LYS A 5 -32.01 -9.01 -13.08
CA LYS A 5 -32.48 -8.91 -11.69
C LYS A 5 -31.81 -7.77 -10.91
N MET A 6 -30.94 -7.02 -11.57
CA MET A 6 -30.11 -5.97 -10.98
C MET A 6 -30.92 -4.89 -10.29
N GLY A 7 -32.01 -4.41 -10.89
CA GLY A 7 -32.84 -3.34 -10.32
C GLY A 7 -33.54 -3.68 -8.99
N HIS A 8 -33.74 -4.97 -8.67
CA HIS A 8 -34.44 -5.39 -7.45
C HIS A 8 -33.52 -6.09 -6.45
N VAL A 9 -32.68 -7.01 -6.92
CA VAL A 9 -31.84 -7.83 -6.02
C VAL A 9 -30.62 -7.07 -5.52
N PHE A 10 -30.08 -6.13 -6.30
CA PHE A 10 -28.90 -5.38 -5.88
C PHE A 10 -29.16 -4.49 -4.66
N PRO A 11 -30.21 -3.63 -4.63
CA PRO A 11 -30.51 -2.83 -3.45
C PRO A 11 -30.83 -3.67 -2.21
N GLU A 12 -31.51 -4.82 -2.38
CA GLU A 12 -31.82 -5.73 -1.29
C GLU A 12 -30.56 -6.35 -0.68
N LEU A 13 -29.62 -6.80 -1.51
CA LEU A 13 -28.34 -7.33 -1.04
C LEU A 13 -27.48 -6.24 -0.37
N ILE A 14 -27.50 -5.01 -0.88
CA ILE A 14 -26.83 -3.88 -0.22
C ILE A 14 -27.43 -3.63 1.17
N CYS A 15 -28.75 -3.66 1.31
CA CYS A 15 -29.42 -3.51 2.59
C CYS A 15 -29.04 -4.64 3.56
N ILE A 16 -29.05 -5.90 3.13
CA ILE A 16 -28.62 -7.04 3.94
C ILE A 16 -27.15 -6.88 4.38
N TYR A 17 -26.28 -6.45 3.46
CA TYR A 17 -24.87 -6.23 3.75
C TYR A 17 -24.66 -5.14 4.81
N GLN A 18 -25.38 -4.03 4.70
CA GLN A 18 -25.28 -2.89 5.61
C GLN A 18 -25.89 -3.19 7.00
N CYS A 19 -26.98 -3.97 7.06
CA CYS A 19 -27.73 -4.20 8.29
C CYS A 19 -27.35 -5.50 9.03
N SER A 20 -26.61 -6.43 8.42
CA SER A 20 -26.24 -7.68 9.10
C SER A 20 -25.27 -7.44 10.26
N GLU A 21 -25.59 -8.02 11.42
CA GLU A 21 -24.73 -7.98 12.61
C GLU A 21 -23.61 -9.04 12.57
N ARG A 22 -23.71 -10.00 11.64
CA ARG A 22 -22.77 -11.12 11.52
C ARG A 22 -21.74 -10.85 10.43
N SER A 23 -20.48 -10.69 10.85
CA SER A 23 -19.34 -10.49 9.92
C SER A 23 -19.24 -11.54 8.82
N SER A 24 -19.56 -12.80 9.12
CA SER A 24 -19.54 -13.91 8.15
C SER A 24 -20.61 -13.79 7.07
N GLU A 25 -21.80 -13.30 7.43
CA GLU A 25 -22.88 -13.05 6.47
C GLU A 25 -22.56 -11.81 5.62
N GLN A 26 -22.07 -10.73 6.24
CA GLN A 26 -21.64 -9.54 5.52
C GLN A 26 -20.59 -9.86 4.46
N LEU A 27 -19.58 -10.66 4.83
CA LEU A 27 -18.54 -11.08 3.92
C LEU A 27 -19.07 -11.97 2.77
N ARG A 28 -20.02 -12.87 3.05
CA ARG A 28 -20.66 -13.70 2.03
C ARG A 28 -21.45 -12.85 1.03
N VAL A 29 -22.23 -11.88 1.52
CA VAL A 29 -23.01 -10.98 0.66
C VAL A 29 -22.09 -10.08 -0.16
N LEU A 30 -21.03 -9.55 0.45
CA LEU A 30 -20.03 -8.74 -0.25
C LEU A 30 -19.36 -9.53 -1.38
N LYS A 31 -18.99 -10.80 -1.16
CA LYS A 31 -18.47 -11.68 -2.22
C LYS A 31 -19.47 -11.83 -3.38
N ILE A 32 -20.75 -12.01 -3.09
CA ILE A 32 -21.80 -12.10 -4.12
C ILE A 32 -21.91 -10.78 -4.90
N LEU A 33 -21.93 -9.65 -4.20
CA LEU A 33 -21.99 -8.31 -4.80
C LEU A 33 -20.79 -8.10 -5.75
N THR A 34 -19.58 -8.40 -5.30
CA THR A 34 -18.36 -8.28 -6.10
C THR A 34 -18.33 -9.23 -7.29
N ASP A 35 -18.64 -10.52 -7.09
CA ASP A 35 -18.46 -11.51 -8.16
C ASP A 35 -19.59 -11.51 -9.20
N LYS A 36 -20.82 -11.19 -8.77
CA LYS A 36 -22.02 -11.36 -9.60
C LYS A 36 -22.65 -10.05 -10.08
N PHE A 37 -22.38 -8.93 -9.41
CA PHE A 37 -23.01 -7.65 -9.74
C PHE A 37 -22.01 -6.61 -10.22
N LEU A 38 -20.83 -6.49 -9.61
CA LEU A 38 -19.82 -5.52 -10.02
C LEU A 38 -19.49 -5.57 -11.52
N PRO A 39 -19.35 -6.73 -12.20
CA PRO A 39 -19.05 -6.77 -13.64
C PRO A 39 -20.18 -6.23 -14.53
N HIS A 40 -21.39 -6.07 -14.00
CA HIS A 40 -22.56 -5.60 -14.76
C HIS A 40 -22.85 -4.11 -14.58
N ILE A 41 -22.19 -3.46 -13.62
CA ILE A 41 -22.29 -2.01 -13.39
C ILE A 41 -21.36 -1.30 -14.37
N SER A 42 -21.86 -0.28 -15.07
CA SER A 42 -21.01 0.53 -15.96
C SER A 42 -19.93 1.25 -15.16
N PHE A 43 -18.72 1.43 -15.70
CA PHE A 43 -17.62 2.06 -14.95
C PHE A 43 -17.99 3.45 -14.43
N ALA A 44 -18.65 4.27 -15.24
CA ALA A 44 -19.13 5.60 -14.88
C ALA A 44 -20.04 5.62 -13.64
N GLU A 45 -20.78 4.54 -13.40
CA GLU A 45 -21.71 4.42 -12.27
C GLU A 45 -21.11 3.68 -11.06
N LYS A 46 -19.94 3.02 -11.20
CA LYS A 46 -19.38 2.15 -10.15
C LYS A 46 -19.14 2.88 -8.85
N GLU A 47 -18.59 4.09 -8.90
CA GLU A 47 -18.32 4.87 -7.68
C GLU A 47 -19.62 5.12 -6.91
N GLN A 48 -20.67 5.60 -7.58
CA GLN A 48 -21.91 6.00 -6.90
C GLN A 48 -22.83 4.82 -6.55
N THR A 49 -22.83 3.77 -7.37
CA THR A 49 -23.78 2.65 -7.19
C THR A 49 -23.20 1.50 -6.39
N PHE A 50 -21.87 1.31 -6.40
CA PHE A 50 -21.21 0.21 -5.72
C PHE A 50 -20.20 0.70 -4.69
N PHE A 51 -19.13 1.40 -5.12
CA PHE A 51 -17.99 1.65 -4.24
C PHE A 51 -18.37 2.49 -3.01
N SER A 52 -19.11 3.59 -3.19
CA SER A 52 -19.56 4.44 -2.08
C SER A 52 -20.55 3.76 -1.15
N GLN A 53 -21.28 2.74 -1.62
CA GLN A 53 -22.28 2.02 -0.83
C GLN A 53 -21.69 0.81 -0.08
N THR A 54 -20.65 0.18 -0.65
CA THR A 54 -20.07 -1.05 -0.10
C THR A 54 -18.77 -0.81 0.65
N LEU A 55 -17.86 0.02 0.13
CA LEU A 55 -16.49 0.09 0.63
C LEU A 55 -16.32 0.82 1.98
N PRO A 56 -17.11 1.84 2.33
CA PRO A 56 -17.09 2.36 3.69
C PRO A 56 -17.41 1.29 4.74
N ARG A 57 -18.34 0.37 4.44
CA ARG A 57 -18.64 -0.75 5.34
C ARG A 57 -17.53 -1.80 5.38
N VAL A 58 -16.74 -1.96 4.30
CA VAL A 58 -15.53 -2.80 4.30
C VAL A 58 -14.51 -2.26 5.31
N ILE A 59 -14.31 -0.94 5.36
CA ILE A 59 -13.44 -0.28 6.35
C ILE A 59 -13.93 -0.59 7.76
N THR A 60 -15.21 -0.32 8.06
CA THR A 60 -15.79 -0.58 9.38
C THR A 60 -15.68 -2.06 9.78
N LEU A 61 -16.02 -2.98 8.88
CA LEU A 61 -15.93 -4.42 9.14
C LEU A 61 -14.49 -4.86 9.42
N PHE A 62 -13.51 -4.30 8.70
CA PHE A 62 -12.10 -4.61 8.94
C PHE A 62 -11.65 -4.13 10.32
N ASP A 63 -12.06 -2.94 10.73
CA ASP A 63 -11.74 -2.38 12.06
C ASP A 63 -12.42 -3.19 13.18
N GLU A 64 -13.69 -3.56 13.01
CA GLU A 64 -14.40 -4.44 13.96
C GLU A 64 -13.68 -5.80 14.12
N LEU A 65 -13.10 -6.35 13.03
CA LEU A 65 -12.30 -7.58 13.09
C LEU A 65 -10.96 -7.34 13.80
N ALA A 66 -10.28 -6.23 13.52
CA ALA A 66 -9.01 -5.87 14.17
C ALA A 66 -9.17 -5.65 15.69
N ASP A 67 -10.27 -5.02 16.11
CA ASP A 67 -10.62 -4.86 17.53
C ASP A 67 -10.88 -6.21 18.20
N LYS A 68 -11.64 -7.09 17.53
CA LYS A 68 -11.86 -8.47 18.00
C LYS A 68 -10.55 -9.24 18.17
N LEU A 69 -9.61 -9.11 17.22
CA LEU A 69 -8.29 -9.74 17.35
C LEU A 69 -7.53 -9.23 18.56
N SER A 70 -7.54 -7.92 18.79
CA SER A 70 -6.85 -7.30 19.92
C SER A 70 -7.43 -7.77 21.26
N GLN A 71 -8.75 -7.90 21.35
CA GLN A 71 -9.43 -8.44 22.54
C GLN A 71 -9.14 -9.93 22.75
N GLN A 72 -9.08 -10.72 21.67
CA GLN A 72 -8.83 -12.16 21.73
C GLN A 72 -7.34 -12.49 22.01
N ALA A 73 -6.41 -11.65 21.55
CA ALA A 73 -4.98 -11.89 21.65
C ALA A 73 -4.49 -12.00 23.11
N GLY A 74 -5.04 -11.19 24.02
CA GLY A 74 -4.63 -11.20 25.44
C GLY A 74 -4.95 -12.49 26.20
N GLY A 75 -5.92 -13.29 25.71
CA GLY A 75 -6.28 -14.58 26.31
C GLY A 75 -5.65 -15.80 25.61
N LEU A 76 -4.84 -15.57 24.57
CA LEU A 76 -4.33 -16.64 23.71
C LEU A 76 -3.37 -17.55 24.48
N SER A 77 -3.71 -18.84 24.54
CA SER A 77 -2.86 -19.89 25.10
C SER A 77 -3.05 -21.20 24.35
N SER A 78 -2.10 -22.12 24.46
CA SER A 78 -2.17 -23.45 23.83
C SER A 78 -3.29 -24.35 24.38
N GLN A 79 -3.89 -23.99 25.51
CA GLN A 79 -4.92 -24.77 26.19
C GLN A 79 -6.34 -24.27 25.84
N ASN A 80 -6.50 -23.02 25.43
CA ASN A 80 -7.80 -22.43 25.11
C ASN A 80 -8.14 -22.60 23.61
N THR A 81 -8.55 -23.82 23.25
CA THR A 81 -8.84 -24.22 21.86
C THR A 81 -10.02 -23.46 21.25
N GLU A 82 -11.02 -23.09 22.04
CA GLU A 82 -12.17 -22.30 21.57
C GLU A 82 -11.74 -20.89 21.17
N LEU A 83 -10.95 -20.21 22.02
CA LEU A 83 -10.42 -18.90 21.72
C LEU A 83 -9.45 -18.95 20.52
N GLN A 84 -8.63 -20.00 20.42
CA GLN A 84 -7.77 -20.20 19.26
C GLN A 84 -8.60 -20.33 17.98
N ALA A 85 -9.67 -21.12 17.98
CA ALA A 85 -10.56 -21.27 16.83
C ALA A 85 -11.24 -19.93 16.48
N ALA A 86 -11.72 -19.18 17.47
CA ALA A 86 -12.31 -17.87 17.28
C ALA A 86 -11.33 -16.87 16.66
N LEU A 87 -10.10 -16.79 17.19
CA LEU A 87 -9.03 -15.92 16.68
C LEU A 87 -8.67 -16.29 15.23
N ARG A 88 -8.48 -17.58 14.95
CA ARG A 88 -8.19 -18.07 13.60
C ARG A 88 -9.31 -17.71 12.62
N ASN A 89 -10.57 -17.84 13.02
CA ASN A 89 -11.71 -17.44 12.20
C ASN A 89 -11.75 -15.92 11.94
N THR A 90 -11.36 -15.11 12.93
CA THR A 90 -11.26 -13.65 12.77
C THR A 90 -10.16 -13.27 11.75
N ILE A 91 -8.96 -13.85 11.85
CA ILE A 91 -7.87 -13.61 10.88
C ILE A 91 -8.30 -14.10 9.49
N GLN A 92 -8.91 -15.28 9.39
CA GLN A 92 -9.40 -15.82 8.13
C GLN A 92 -10.45 -14.90 7.48
N SER A 93 -11.26 -14.20 8.28
CA SER A 93 -12.23 -13.22 7.77
C SER A 93 -11.53 -11.98 7.20
N GLN A 94 -10.44 -11.51 7.81
CA GLN A 94 -9.62 -10.43 7.26
C GLN A 94 -8.95 -10.84 5.93
N VAL A 95 -8.43 -12.08 5.85
CA VAL A 95 -7.86 -12.62 4.60
C VAL A 95 -8.90 -12.59 3.49
N GLN A 96 -10.10 -13.08 3.74
CA GLN A 96 -11.17 -13.10 2.75
C GLN A 96 -11.66 -11.70 2.35
N LEU A 97 -11.58 -10.72 3.25
CA LEU A 97 -11.92 -9.33 2.95
C LEU A 97 -10.86 -8.69 2.03
N LEU A 98 -9.58 -9.00 2.24
CA LEU A 98 -8.50 -8.65 1.32
C LEU A 98 -8.69 -9.28 -0.05
N GLU A 99 -9.01 -10.58 -0.14
CA GLU A 99 -9.31 -11.26 -1.42
C GLU A 99 -10.39 -10.53 -2.21
N VAL A 100 -11.46 -10.10 -1.53
CA VAL A 100 -12.53 -9.32 -2.17
C VAL A 100 -12.00 -7.99 -2.70
N LEU A 101 -11.21 -7.25 -1.91
CA LEU A 101 -10.61 -5.99 -2.37
C LEU A 101 -9.67 -6.19 -3.54
N VAL A 102 -8.85 -7.27 -3.53
CA VAL A 102 -8.00 -7.65 -4.66
C VAL A 102 -8.85 -7.85 -5.90
N ASN A 103 -9.96 -8.59 -5.80
CA ASN A 103 -10.86 -8.84 -6.93
C ASN A 103 -11.49 -7.55 -7.45
N ILE A 104 -11.89 -6.63 -6.56
CA ILE A 104 -12.44 -5.33 -6.97
C ILE A 104 -11.39 -4.51 -7.73
N VAL A 105 -10.19 -4.37 -7.17
CA VAL A 105 -9.09 -3.62 -7.81
C VAL A 105 -8.71 -4.26 -9.14
N HIS A 106 -8.56 -5.58 -9.17
CA HIS A 106 -8.24 -6.33 -10.38
C HIS A 106 -9.30 -6.12 -11.47
N HIS A 107 -10.59 -6.23 -11.11
CA HIS A 107 -11.69 -5.96 -12.04
C HIS A 107 -11.56 -4.58 -12.67
N VAL A 108 -11.33 -3.53 -11.87
CA VAL A 108 -11.12 -2.17 -12.41
C VAL A 108 -9.86 -2.08 -13.28
N CYS A 109 -8.77 -2.76 -12.90
CA CYS A 109 -7.55 -2.83 -13.69
C CYS A 109 -7.76 -3.47 -15.08
N THR A 110 -8.76 -4.34 -15.26
CA THR A 110 -9.06 -4.95 -16.57
C THR A 110 -9.89 -4.05 -17.50
N LEU A 111 -10.45 -2.95 -17.01
CA LEU A 111 -11.25 -2.03 -17.82
C LEU A 111 -10.34 -1.18 -18.71
N GLU A 112 -10.69 -1.00 -19.98
CA GLU A 112 -9.96 -0.15 -20.94
C GLU A 112 -10.37 1.33 -20.87
N GLU A 113 -10.97 1.75 -19.75
CA GLU A 113 -11.46 3.12 -19.58
C GLU A 113 -10.43 4.05 -18.93
N THR A 114 -10.54 5.35 -19.21
CA THR A 114 -9.70 6.39 -18.60
C THR A 114 -10.07 6.54 -17.12
N LEU A 115 -9.10 6.30 -16.24
CA LEU A 115 -9.30 6.34 -14.79
C LEU A 115 -9.05 7.74 -14.22
N THR A 116 -10.00 8.23 -13.44
CA THR A 116 -9.83 9.43 -12.60
C THR A 116 -9.88 9.02 -11.12
N LEU A 117 -9.26 9.79 -10.22
CA LEU A 117 -9.33 9.43 -8.80
C LEU A 117 -10.76 9.54 -8.26
N ALA A 118 -11.56 10.48 -8.76
CA ALA A 118 -12.97 10.59 -8.41
C ALA A 118 -13.76 9.30 -8.70
N SER A 119 -13.45 8.59 -9.80
CA SER A 119 -14.14 7.35 -10.19
C SER A 119 -13.81 6.13 -9.30
N ILE A 120 -12.79 6.23 -8.45
CA ILE A 120 -12.36 5.16 -7.55
C ILE A 120 -12.11 5.69 -6.13
N HIS A 121 -12.74 6.80 -5.75
CA HIS A 121 -12.43 7.50 -4.50
C HIS A 121 -12.63 6.58 -3.28
N SER A 122 -13.81 5.98 -3.14
CA SER A 122 -14.12 5.07 -2.05
C SER A 122 -13.23 3.81 -2.07
N LEU A 123 -12.83 3.35 -3.27
CA LEU A 123 -11.89 2.24 -3.43
C LEU A 123 -10.49 2.59 -2.94
N SER A 124 -10.02 3.78 -3.25
CA SER A 124 -8.70 4.24 -2.81
C SER A 124 -8.63 4.34 -1.29
N LEU A 125 -9.66 4.89 -0.65
CA LEU A 125 -9.74 4.99 0.81
C LEU A 125 -9.74 3.61 1.48
N ALA A 126 -10.57 2.70 1.00
CA ALA A 126 -10.66 1.34 1.56
C ALA A 126 -9.36 0.55 1.37
N ALA A 127 -8.75 0.61 0.18
CA ALA A 127 -7.49 -0.08 -0.08
C ALA A 127 -6.37 0.45 0.82
N PHE A 128 -6.19 1.77 0.94
CA PHE A 128 -5.16 2.34 1.81
C PHE A 128 -5.35 1.98 3.28
N HIS A 129 -6.58 2.08 3.77
CA HIS A 129 -6.92 1.77 5.16
C HIS A 129 -6.60 0.31 5.50
N VAL A 130 -7.12 -0.62 4.69
CA VAL A 130 -6.93 -2.05 4.91
C VAL A 130 -5.47 -2.45 4.74
N LEU A 131 -4.76 -1.93 3.74
CA LEU A 131 -3.32 -2.21 3.56
C LEU A 131 -2.50 -1.77 4.75
N LYS A 132 -2.65 -0.51 5.18
CA LYS A 132 -1.90 0.03 6.30
C LYS A 132 -2.13 -0.80 7.57
N ASN A 133 -3.40 -1.04 7.92
CA ASN A 133 -3.74 -1.74 9.14
C ASN A 133 -3.34 -3.22 9.09
N THR A 134 -3.42 -3.86 7.92
CA THR A 134 -2.94 -5.24 7.75
C THR A 134 -1.43 -5.35 7.93
N PHE A 135 -0.65 -4.46 7.31
CA PHE A 135 0.81 -4.49 7.49
C PHE A 135 1.20 -4.15 8.92
N SER A 136 0.50 -3.22 9.58
CA SER A 136 0.69 -2.94 11.01
C SER A 136 0.43 -4.18 11.85
N HIS A 137 -0.68 -4.87 11.63
CA HIS A 137 -0.99 -6.12 12.33
C HIS A 137 0.10 -7.18 12.13
N CYS A 138 0.58 -7.36 10.91
CA CYS A 138 1.66 -8.30 10.61
C CYS A 138 2.98 -7.89 11.31
N LYS A 139 3.32 -6.60 11.29
CA LYS A 139 4.51 -6.04 11.95
C LYS A 139 4.48 -6.26 13.46
N ASP A 140 3.33 -6.01 14.08
CA ASP A 140 3.17 -6.03 15.54
C ASP A 140 2.77 -7.41 16.06
N SER A 141 2.58 -8.40 15.17
CA SER A 141 2.06 -9.73 15.48
C SER A 141 2.86 -10.49 16.54
N GLU A 142 4.19 -10.38 16.52
CA GLU A 142 5.06 -11.05 17.51
C GLU A 142 4.78 -10.56 18.93
N THR A 143 4.59 -9.24 19.08
CA THR A 143 4.24 -8.62 20.36
C THR A 143 2.78 -8.90 20.72
N LEU A 144 1.87 -8.74 19.76
CA LEU A 144 0.43 -8.92 19.96
C LEU A 144 0.08 -10.32 20.47
N TYR A 145 0.71 -11.37 19.91
CA TYR A 145 0.42 -12.75 20.29
C TYR A 145 1.34 -13.31 21.38
N SER A 146 2.24 -12.51 21.95
CA SER A 146 3.01 -12.80 23.18
C SER A 146 3.62 -14.22 23.21
N GLY A 147 4.36 -14.61 22.16
CA GLY A 147 5.01 -15.93 22.04
C GLY A 147 4.13 -17.05 21.48
N HIS A 148 2.83 -16.82 21.29
CA HIS A 148 1.88 -17.78 20.71
C HIS A 148 1.64 -17.57 19.21
N LEU A 149 2.51 -16.82 18.53
CA LEU A 149 2.44 -16.54 17.08
C LEU A 149 2.30 -17.81 16.24
N HIS A 150 2.97 -18.89 16.66
CA HIS A 150 2.94 -20.19 15.98
C HIS A 150 1.52 -20.77 15.82
N LEU A 151 0.56 -20.38 16.66
CA LEU A 151 -0.84 -20.83 16.58
C LEU A 151 -1.61 -20.23 15.40
N VAL A 152 -1.10 -19.15 14.80
CA VAL A 152 -1.77 -18.37 13.74
C VAL A 152 -0.82 -17.99 12.59
N ALA A 153 0.43 -18.47 12.61
CA ALA A 153 1.47 -18.06 11.67
C ALA A 153 1.10 -18.32 10.20
N ASP A 154 0.45 -19.44 9.91
CA ASP A 154 -0.04 -19.79 8.58
C ASP A 154 -1.08 -18.80 8.04
N LEU A 155 -1.99 -18.34 8.91
CA LEU A 155 -3.01 -17.35 8.57
C LEU A 155 -2.42 -15.95 8.44
N LEU A 156 -1.45 -15.57 9.27
CA LEU A 156 -0.72 -14.30 9.13
C LEU A 156 0.09 -14.26 7.84
N GLN A 157 0.71 -15.37 7.45
CA GLN A 157 1.40 -15.46 6.16
C GLN A 157 0.42 -15.29 4.99
N SER A 158 -0.77 -15.90 5.09
CA SER A 158 -1.84 -15.74 4.09
C SER A 158 -2.33 -14.29 4.04
N LEU A 159 -2.51 -13.65 5.20
CA LEU A 159 -2.92 -12.26 5.34
C LEU A 159 -1.90 -11.31 4.70
N PHE A 160 -0.61 -11.50 5.00
CA PHE A 160 0.47 -10.72 4.40
C PHE A 160 0.52 -10.89 2.88
N LYS A 161 0.35 -12.12 2.39
CA LYS A 161 0.35 -12.42 0.94
C LYS A 161 -0.80 -11.71 0.21
N GLU A 162 -2.00 -11.73 0.76
CA GLU A 162 -3.14 -11.03 0.16
C GLU A 162 -3.01 -9.51 0.24
N ALA A 163 -2.46 -8.96 1.34
CA ALA A 163 -2.11 -7.54 1.42
C ALA A 163 -1.05 -7.13 0.38
N TYR A 164 -0.03 -7.96 0.17
CA TYR A 164 0.96 -7.75 -0.89
C TYR A 164 0.31 -7.76 -2.28
N SER A 165 -0.58 -8.72 -2.55
CA SER A 165 -1.34 -8.82 -3.80
C SER A 165 -2.18 -7.56 -4.04
N LEU A 166 -2.94 -7.14 -3.02
CA LEU A 166 -3.76 -5.93 -3.06
C LEU A 166 -2.90 -4.70 -3.34
N GLN A 167 -1.80 -4.53 -2.61
CA GLN A 167 -0.91 -3.40 -2.79
C GLN A 167 -0.37 -3.35 -4.22
N LYS A 168 0.10 -4.48 -4.75
CA LYS A 168 0.64 -4.56 -6.11
C LYS A 168 -0.40 -4.14 -7.14
N CYS A 169 -1.58 -4.78 -7.14
CA CYS A 169 -2.63 -4.46 -8.10
C CYS A 169 -3.14 -3.02 -7.93
N PHE A 170 -3.19 -2.51 -6.71
CA PHE A 170 -3.65 -1.14 -6.45
C PHE A 170 -2.64 -0.08 -6.91
N MET A 171 -1.34 -0.34 -6.75
CA MET A 171 -0.30 0.52 -7.32
C MET A 171 -0.35 0.53 -8.86
N GLU A 172 -0.62 -0.61 -9.49
CA GLU A 172 -0.87 -0.69 -10.94
C GLU A 172 -2.10 0.15 -11.34
N LEU A 173 -3.18 0.10 -10.56
CA LEU A 173 -4.38 0.91 -10.79
C LEU A 173 -4.08 2.41 -10.69
N LEU A 174 -3.41 2.84 -9.62
CA LEU A 174 -3.04 4.24 -9.41
C LEU A 174 -2.08 4.75 -10.49
N ASP A 175 -1.17 3.90 -10.96
CA ASP A 175 -0.24 4.24 -12.05
C ASP A 175 -0.94 4.53 -13.38
N ARG A 176 -2.18 4.08 -13.57
CA ARG A 176 -2.98 4.39 -14.77
C ARG A 176 -3.64 5.77 -14.72
N ILE A 177 -3.80 6.37 -13.53
CA ILE A 177 -4.45 7.68 -13.39
C ILE A 177 -3.56 8.76 -14.00
N VAL A 178 -4.10 9.57 -14.90
CA VAL A 178 -3.40 10.70 -15.51
C VAL A 178 -4.14 11.99 -15.15
N LEU A 179 -3.44 12.92 -14.49
CA LEU A 179 -3.95 14.26 -14.25
C LEU A 179 -3.46 15.17 -15.37
N GLU A 180 -4.39 15.60 -16.23
CA GLU A 180 -4.07 16.53 -17.31
C GLU A 180 -4.24 17.98 -16.82
N SER A 181 -3.23 18.82 -17.06
CA SER A 181 -3.22 20.19 -16.55
C SER A 181 -4.36 21.08 -17.07
N ALA A 182 -4.94 20.75 -18.23
CA ALA A 182 -6.06 21.49 -18.80
C ALA A 182 -7.40 21.19 -18.09
N ASN A 183 -7.53 20.01 -17.48
CA ASN A 183 -8.82 19.46 -17.01
C ASN A 183 -8.83 19.14 -15.51
N ALA A 184 -7.66 19.10 -14.84
CA ALA A 184 -7.55 18.75 -13.44
C ALA A 184 -8.15 19.83 -12.53
N THR A 185 -9.10 19.45 -11.69
CA THR A 185 -9.70 20.33 -10.69
C THR A 185 -8.81 20.45 -9.45
N GLY A 186 -9.06 21.46 -8.61
CA GLY A 186 -8.38 21.60 -7.32
C GLY A 186 -8.57 20.37 -6.42
N ASP A 187 -9.73 19.74 -6.50
CA ASP A 187 -10.08 18.54 -5.76
C ASP A 187 -9.31 17.31 -6.26
N ASP A 188 -9.13 17.15 -7.58
CA ASP A 188 -8.31 16.08 -8.16
C ASP A 188 -6.85 16.16 -7.72
N ILE A 189 -6.32 17.38 -7.65
CA ILE A 189 -4.96 17.67 -7.17
C ILE A 189 -4.83 17.29 -5.69
N ALA A 190 -5.77 17.73 -4.84
CA ALA A 190 -5.77 17.41 -3.41
C ALA A 190 -5.88 15.90 -3.18
N CYS A 191 -6.75 15.24 -3.94
CA CYS A 191 -6.93 13.80 -4.00
C CYS A 191 -5.62 13.05 -4.30
N MET A 192 -4.85 13.48 -5.31
CA MET A 192 -3.56 12.85 -5.63
C MET A 192 -2.49 13.12 -4.55
N VAL A 193 -2.50 14.28 -3.91
CA VAL A 193 -1.61 14.55 -2.76
C VAL A 193 -1.94 13.61 -1.59
N ILE A 194 -3.22 13.35 -1.33
CA ILE A 194 -3.66 12.37 -0.32
C ILE A 194 -3.16 10.96 -0.67
N VAL A 195 -3.21 10.56 -1.95
CA VAL A 195 -2.64 9.27 -2.42
C VAL A 195 -1.15 9.19 -2.08
N VAL A 196 -0.36 10.21 -2.41
CA VAL A 196 1.08 10.25 -2.10
C VAL A 196 1.31 10.12 -0.59
N HIS A 197 0.58 10.88 0.22
CA HIS A 197 0.72 10.86 1.66
C HIS A 197 0.30 9.50 2.28
N ASN A 198 -0.74 8.85 1.76
CA ASN A 198 -1.17 7.53 2.22
C ASN A 198 -0.16 6.43 1.86
N VAL A 199 0.45 6.47 0.67
CA VAL A 199 1.54 5.56 0.32
C VAL A 199 2.75 5.79 1.23
N LEU A 200 3.11 7.05 1.49
CA LEU A 200 4.20 7.40 2.41
C LEU A 200 3.97 6.86 3.83
N LYS A 201 2.72 6.90 4.33
CA LYS A 201 2.36 6.32 5.63
C LYS A 201 2.56 4.81 5.72
N ILE A 202 2.53 4.09 4.59
CA ILE A 202 2.76 2.64 4.56
C ILE A 202 4.26 2.33 4.65
N CYS A 203 5.14 3.15 4.06
CA CYS A 203 6.60 2.94 4.04
C CYS A 203 7.22 2.58 5.41
N PRO A 204 7.00 3.34 6.51
CA PRO A 204 7.60 3.00 7.80
C PRO A 204 7.04 1.69 8.40
N VAL A 205 5.80 1.32 8.05
CA VAL A 205 5.18 0.06 8.51
C VAL A 205 5.88 -1.15 7.90
N ILE A 206 6.12 -1.12 6.58
CA ILE A 206 6.73 -2.24 5.84
C ILE A 206 8.26 -2.27 5.87
N SER A 207 8.90 -1.23 6.42
CA SER A 207 10.35 -0.97 6.30
C SER A 207 11.26 -2.12 6.76
N LYS A 208 10.81 -2.91 7.73
CA LYS A 208 11.53 -4.06 8.31
C LYS A 208 10.85 -5.41 8.05
N MET A 209 9.72 -5.40 7.32
CA MET A 209 8.94 -6.61 7.05
C MET A 209 9.48 -7.34 5.83
N ASP A 210 9.57 -6.63 4.70
CA ASP A 210 10.07 -7.18 3.45
C ASP A 210 10.79 -6.10 2.64
N HIS A 211 12.07 -6.32 2.34
CA HIS A 211 12.91 -5.34 1.67
C HIS A 211 12.45 -5.05 0.23
N ALA A 212 11.91 -6.04 -0.48
CA ALA A 212 11.48 -5.87 -1.87
C ALA A 212 10.18 -5.06 -1.93
N LEU A 213 9.22 -5.36 -1.05
CA LEU A 213 8.00 -4.60 -0.85
C LEU A 213 8.32 -3.14 -0.51
N HIS A 214 9.20 -2.91 0.47
CA HIS A 214 9.61 -1.57 0.87
C HIS A 214 10.26 -0.78 -0.27
N ALA A 215 11.22 -1.37 -0.97
CA ALA A 215 11.88 -0.74 -2.12
C ALA A 215 10.90 -0.42 -3.26
N ASN A 216 9.98 -1.35 -3.58
CA ASN A 216 8.97 -1.13 -4.63
C ASN A 216 7.97 -0.05 -4.26
N THR A 217 7.59 0.04 -2.98
CA THR A 217 6.68 1.09 -2.48
C THR A 217 7.30 2.47 -2.64
N TRP A 218 8.57 2.63 -2.24
CA TRP A 218 9.31 3.88 -2.46
C TRP A 218 9.47 4.19 -3.95
N LYS A 219 9.85 3.20 -4.77
CA LYS A 219 9.98 3.39 -6.23
C LYS A 219 8.71 3.96 -6.83
N PHE A 220 7.56 3.41 -6.47
CA PHE A 220 6.26 3.87 -6.93
C PHE A 220 5.88 5.24 -6.39
N LEU A 221 6.14 5.50 -5.10
CA LEU A 221 5.90 6.80 -4.47
C LEU A 221 6.63 7.92 -5.21
N ILE A 222 7.92 7.71 -5.53
CA ILE A 222 8.68 8.67 -6.33
C ILE A 222 8.14 8.77 -7.76
N LYS A 223 7.81 7.63 -8.39
CA LYS A 223 7.22 7.60 -9.73
C LYS A 223 5.95 8.43 -9.84
N ILE A 224 4.98 8.25 -8.93
CA ILE A 224 3.69 8.95 -8.99
C ILE A 224 3.87 10.45 -8.66
N SER A 225 4.78 10.78 -7.75
CA SER A 225 5.11 12.16 -7.40
C SER A 225 5.70 12.92 -8.60
N VAL A 226 6.62 12.27 -9.33
CA VAL A 226 7.24 12.82 -10.55
C VAL A 226 6.23 12.87 -11.70
N LYS A 227 5.40 11.84 -11.87
CA LYS A 227 4.41 11.73 -12.94
C LYS A 227 3.46 12.92 -12.94
N HIS A 228 3.02 13.36 -11.76
CA HIS A 228 2.05 14.45 -11.61
C HIS A 228 2.69 15.77 -11.14
N ARG A 229 4.02 15.87 -11.15
CA ARG A 229 4.78 16.97 -10.51
C ARG A 229 4.24 18.36 -10.82
N LYS A 230 3.93 18.63 -12.10
CA LYS A 230 3.49 19.96 -12.58
C LYS A 230 2.27 20.50 -11.82
N LEU A 231 1.47 19.62 -11.23
CA LEU A 231 0.23 19.96 -10.53
C LEU A 231 0.33 19.84 -9.01
N ILE A 232 1.15 18.90 -8.51
CA ILE A 232 1.17 18.56 -7.08
C ILE A 232 2.43 19.01 -6.34
N GLU A 233 3.50 19.42 -7.04
CA GLU A 233 4.82 19.72 -6.45
C GLU A 233 4.73 20.63 -5.23
N THR A 234 4.09 21.79 -5.34
CA THR A 234 4.00 22.76 -4.23
C THR A 234 3.18 22.27 -3.02
N LYS A 235 2.45 21.16 -3.17
CA LYS A 235 1.61 20.55 -2.13
C LYS A 235 2.16 19.21 -1.63
N LEU A 236 3.26 18.72 -2.20
CA LEU A 236 3.87 17.48 -1.76
C LEU A 236 4.50 17.63 -0.37
N PRO A 237 4.43 16.59 0.48
CA PRO A 237 5.10 16.59 1.79
C PRO A 237 6.61 16.33 1.60
N HIS A 238 7.32 17.26 0.95
CA HIS A 238 8.73 17.11 0.59
C HIS A 238 9.62 16.79 1.79
N ASN A 239 9.39 17.47 2.91
CA ASN A 239 10.15 17.24 4.14
C ASN A 239 10.00 15.81 4.64
N GLU A 240 8.78 15.26 4.64
CA GLU A 240 8.51 13.89 5.08
C GLU A 240 9.10 12.87 4.11
N LEU A 241 9.03 13.12 2.79
CA LEU A 241 9.58 12.24 1.76
C LEU A 241 11.11 12.16 1.86
N VAL A 242 11.78 13.31 1.99
CA VAL A 242 13.24 13.38 2.13
C VAL A 242 13.66 12.80 3.47
N ALA A 243 13.00 13.17 4.58
CA ALA A 243 13.30 12.62 5.90
C ALA A 243 13.15 11.10 5.93
N GLY A 244 12.04 10.57 5.40
CA GLY A 244 11.80 9.13 5.34
C GLY A 244 12.87 8.38 4.52
N LEU A 245 13.28 8.91 3.37
CA LEU A 245 14.39 8.30 2.60
C LEU A 245 15.72 8.37 3.37
N CYS A 246 16.03 9.50 3.99
CA CYS A 246 17.24 9.67 4.79
C CYS A 246 17.28 8.70 5.98
N GLU A 247 16.17 8.52 6.69
CA GLU A 247 16.05 7.56 7.79
C GLU A 247 16.32 6.13 7.31
N VAL A 248 15.75 5.74 6.17
CA VAL A 248 15.94 4.41 5.59
C VAL A 248 17.38 4.20 5.13
N ILE A 249 18.01 5.21 4.53
CA ILE A 249 19.43 5.19 4.14
C ILE A 249 20.31 5.03 5.37
N LEU A 250 20.09 5.85 6.40
CA LEU A 250 20.85 5.82 7.64
C LEU A 250 20.75 4.45 8.33
N TYR A 251 19.53 3.91 8.44
CA TYR A 251 19.30 2.59 9.01
C TYR A 251 20.01 1.49 8.21
N SER A 252 19.90 1.52 6.88
CA SER A 252 20.56 0.54 6.00
C SER A 252 22.09 0.64 6.10
N PHE A 253 22.62 1.86 6.16
CA PHE A 253 24.06 2.11 6.31
C PHE A 253 24.59 1.60 7.65
N ASN A 254 23.91 1.90 8.75
CA ASN A 254 24.28 1.40 10.08
C ASN A 254 24.23 -0.13 10.13
N SER A 255 23.23 -0.74 9.50
CA SER A 255 23.15 -2.21 9.39
C SER A 255 24.32 -2.78 8.59
N CYS A 256 24.77 -2.11 7.53
CA CYS A 256 25.97 -2.50 6.79
C CYS A 256 27.24 -2.42 7.66
N LEU A 257 27.39 -1.38 8.48
CA LEU A 257 28.54 -1.24 9.38
C LEU A 257 28.60 -2.40 10.38
N GLN A 258 27.48 -2.71 11.04
CA GLN A 258 27.40 -3.82 12.00
C GLN A 258 27.73 -5.18 11.36
N LEU A 259 27.23 -5.44 10.16
CA LEU A 259 27.53 -6.68 9.43
C LEU A 259 29.00 -6.73 8.97
N ALA A 260 29.58 -5.61 8.56
CA ALA A 260 30.99 -5.54 8.19
C ALA A 260 31.92 -5.82 9.38
N GLU A 261 31.57 -5.34 10.57
CA GLU A 261 32.29 -5.64 11.81
C GLU A 261 32.26 -7.14 12.14
N GLN A 262 31.13 -7.82 11.93
CA GLN A 262 30.97 -9.25 12.17
C GLN A 262 31.75 -10.10 11.16
N VAL A 263 31.77 -9.71 9.89
CA VAL A 263 32.51 -10.41 8.82
C VAL A 263 34.04 -10.35 9.03
N ASN A 264 34.53 -9.33 9.73
CA ASN A 264 35.96 -9.13 9.99
C ASN A 264 36.48 -9.83 11.27
N GLN A 265 35.64 -10.56 12.02
CA GLN A 265 36.09 -11.30 13.20
C GLN A 265 36.81 -12.61 12.83
N PRO A 266 37.86 -13.04 13.58
CA PRO A 266 38.62 -14.25 13.26
C PRO A 266 37.72 -15.49 13.38
N ALA A 267 37.64 -16.27 12.30
CA ALA A 267 36.73 -17.40 12.16
C ALA A 267 37.03 -18.54 13.15
N GLY A 268 36.23 -18.66 14.21
CA GLY A 268 36.03 -19.91 14.94
C GLY A 268 35.09 -20.82 14.14
N MET A 269 35.64 -21.70 13.32
CA MET A 269 35.00 -22.82 12.61
C MET A 269 33.56 -22.64 12.05
N GLY A 270 33.49 -22.47 10.73
CA GLY A 270 32.44 -23.09 9.89
C GLY A 270 31.17 -22.28 9.59
N ASN A 271 30.95 -21.97 8.31
CA ASN A 271 29.70 -21.48 7.68
C ASN A 271 29.14 -20.08 8.00
N ALA A 272 29.48 -19.43 9.12
CA ALA A 272 28.93 -18.09 9.44
C ALA A 272 29.26 -17.01 8.38
N ASN A 273 30.51 -16.96 7.91
CA ASN A 273 30.97 -15.92 6.98
C ASN A 273 30.22 -15.85 5.63
N THR A 274 29.56 -16.94 5.20
CA THR A 274 28.87 -16.94 3.89
C THR A 274 27.47 -16.34 3.96
N THR A 275 26.76 -16.53 5.07
CA THR A 275 25.41 -15.98 5.27
C THR A 275 25.48 -14.49 5.57
N ASP A 276 26.41 -14.08 6.44
CA ASP A 276 26.58 -12.68 6.84
C ASP A 276 27.10 -11.82 5.70
N CYS A 277 28.03 -12.35 4.88
CA CYS A 277 28.49 -11.68 3.67
C CYS A 277 27.35 -11.51 2.64
N LYS A 278 26.49 -12.52 2.45
CA LYS A 278 25.30 -12.41 1.57
C LYS A 278 24.31 -11.37 2.10
N LEU A 279 24.10 -11.33 3.41
CA LEU A 279 23.22 -10.36 4.05
C LEU A 279 23.78 -8.94 3.89
N PHE A 280 25.07 -8.74 4.17
CA PHE A 280 25.77 -7.47 3.94
C PHE A 280 25.62 -6.98 2.50
N GLN A 281 25.86 -7.85 1.51
CA GLN A 281 25.71 -7.48 0.10
C GLN A 281 24.26 -7.07 -0.26
N LYS A 282 23.26 -7.74 0.31
CA LYS A 282 21.84 -7.37 0.12
C LYS A 282 21.55 -6.00 0.73
N THR A 283 22.00 -5.75 1.97
CA THR A 283 21.79 -4.47 2.67
C THR A 283 22.51 -3.33 1.96
N MET A 284 23.74 -3.54 1.46
CA MET A 284 24.49 -2.56 0.67
C MET A 284 23.76 -2.20 -0.64
N LYS A 285 23.23 -3.19 -1.36
CA LYS A 285 22.43 -2.95 -2.57
C LYS A 285 21.17 -2.14 -2.26
N LEU A 286 20.51 -2.44 -1.14
CA LEU A 286 19.32 -1.72 -0.70
C LEU A 286 19.64 -0.27 -0.31
N CYS A 287 20.73 -0.05 0.43
CA CYS A 287 21.22 1.29 0.77
C CYS A 287 21.51 2.11 -0.50
N ARG A 288 22.25 1.55 -1.46
CA ARG A 288 22.51 2.18 -2.76
C ARG A 288 21.22 2.52 -3.51
N PHE A 289 20.24 1.61 -3.49
CA PHE A 289 18.94 1.85 -4.12
C PHE A 289 18.23 3.07 -3.52
N PHE A 290 18.20 3.20 -2.18
CA PHE A 290 17.54 4.33 -1.53
C PHE A 290 18.28 5.65 -1.74
N VAL A 291 19.62 5.65 -1.72
CA VAL A 291 20.42 6.83 -2.09
C VAL A 291 20.11 7.28 -3.50
N ASN A 292 20.08 6.36 -4.47
CA ASN A 292 19.72 6.68 -5.86
C ASN A 292 18.29 7.21 -5.97
N THR A 293 17.37 6.65 -5.19
CA THR A 293 15.96 7.08 -5.15
C THR A 293 15.83 8.51 -4.63
N LEU A 294 16.56 8.86 -3.56
CA LEU A 294 16.63 10.22 -3.03
C LEU A 294 17.23 11.20 -4.03
N VAL A 295 18.38 10.86 -4.61
CA VAL A 295 19.04 11.71 -5.62
C VAL A 295 18.11 11.93 -6.81
N HIS A 296 17.41 10.90 -7.28
CA HIS A 296 16.46 11.01 -8.37
C HIS A 296 15.29 11.94 -8.01
N TYR A 297 14.72 11.79 -6.82
CA TYR A 297 13.65 12.66 -6.33
C TYR A 297 14.09 14.13 -6.28
N VAL A 298 15.25 14.41 -5.68
CA VAL A 298 15.78 15.77 -5.55
C VAL A 298 16.08 16.39 -6.92
N LYS A 299 16.73 15.64 -7.82
CA LYS A 299 17.06 16.12 -9.17
C LYS A 299 15.81 16.49 -9.96
N LEU A 300 14.78 15.65 -9.93
CA LEU A 300 13.60 15.83 -10.78
C LEU A 300 12.62 16.87 -10.26
N LEU A 301 12.53 17.08 -8.94
CA LEU A 301 11.58 18.00 -8.33
C LEU A 301 12.17 19.32 -7.88
N PHE A 302 13.48 19.44 -7.64
CA PHE A 302 14.07 20.71 -7.20
C PHE A 302 14.99 21.29 -8.27
N PHE A 303 15.90 20.47 -8.80
CA PHE A 303 16.93 20.98 -9.71
C PHE A 303 16.38 21.29 -11.11
N ARG A 304 15.54 20.40 -11.65
CA ARG A 304 14.99 20.57 -13.00
C ARG A 304 14.06 21.79 -13.11
N PRO A 305 13.11 22.04 -12.17
CA PRO A 305 12.30 23.25 -12.21
C PRO A 305 13.14 24.53 -12.05
N PHE A 306 14.16 24.51 -11.19
CA PHE A 306 15.11 25.62 -11.05
C PHE A 306 15.82 25.93 -12.38
N VAL A 307 16.33 24.92 -13.08
CA VAL A 307 16.96 25.10 -14.40
C VAL A 307 15.95 25.55 -15.45
N GLU A 308 14.72 25.01 -15.48
CA GLU A 308 13.66 25.43 -16.40
C GLU A 308 13.25 26.89 -16.17
N MET A 309 13.15 27.33 -14.91
CA MET A 309 12.90 28.73 -14.52
C MET A 309 14.05 29.65 -14.98
N VAL A 310 15.30 29.27 -14.69
CA VAL A 310 16.49 30.04 -15.11
C VAL A 310 16.61 30.12 -16.64
N LEU A 311 16.26 29.07 -17.38
CA LEU A 311 16.26 29.07 -18.85
C LEU A 311 15.09 29.86 -19.45
N GLN A 312 13.94 29.93 -18.77
CA GLN A 312 12.81 30.77 -19.18
C GLN A 312 13.08 32.26 -18.93
N ASP A 313 13.75 32.60 -17.83
CA ASP A 313 14.14 33.99 -17.50
C ASP A 313 15.35 34.47 -18.32
N ASN A 314 16.23 33.58 -18.78
CA ASN A 314 17.44 33.92 -19.54
C ASN A 314 17.43 33.36 -20.98
N GLN A 315 16.53 33.79 -21.84
CA GLN A 315 16.58 33.51 -23.29
C GLN A 315 17.81 34.12 -24.03
N GLY A 316 18.92 34.41 -23.34
CA GLY A 316 20.11 35.05 -23.93
C GLY A 316 21.48 34.48 -23.57
N GLU A 317 21.73 33.95 -22.36
CA GLU A 317 23.14 33.88 -21.88
C GLU A 317 23.66 32.58 -21.27
N PHE A 318 22.87 31.49 -21.13
CA PHE A 318 23.36 30.29 -20.41
C PHE A 318 23.44 29.00 -21.23
N MET A 319 24.00 29.08 -22.46
CA MET A 319 24.28 27.86 -23.24
C MET A 319 25.50 27.06 -22.76
N GLU A 320 26.30 27.56 -21.79
CA GLU A 320 27.55 26.91 -21.37
C GLU A 320 27.51 26.14 -20.03
N CYS A 321 26.61 26.45 -19.10
CA CYS A 321 26.59 25.73 -17.80
C CYS A 321 25.93 24.35 -17.85
N GLY A 322 25.21 24.02 -18.93
CA GLY A 322 24.48 22.75 -19.07
C GLY A 322 25.35 21.50 -19.37
N ARG A 323 26.66 21.66 -19.61
CA ARG A 323 27.54 20.55 -20.03
C ARG A 323 28.31 19.85 -18.89
N ILE A 324 28.23 20.33 -17.66
CA ILE A 324 29.06 19.79 -16.56
C ILE A 324 28.35 18.67 -15.75
N LEU A 325 27.08 18.35 -16.04
CA LEU A 325 26.28 17.44 -15.20
C LEU A 325 25.46 16.37 -15.95
N ILE A 326 25.90 15.96 -17.16
CA ILE A 326 25.41 14.76 -17.85
C ILE A 326 26.32 13.57 -17.55
#